data_AF-A0A8J2L8V5-F1
#
_entry.id   AF-A0A8J2L8V5-F1
#
_cell.length_a   1.000
_cell.length_b   1.000
_cell.length_c   1.000
_cell.angle_alpha   90.00
_cell.angle_beta   90.00
_cell.angle_gamma   90.00
#
_symmetry.space_group_name_H-M   'P 1'
#
loop_
_entity.id
_entity.type
_entity.pdbx_description
1 polymer ?
#
loop_
_entity_poly.entity_id
_entity_poly.type
_entity_poly.pdbx_seq_one_letter_code
_entity_poly.pdbx_strand_id
1 'polypeptide(L)'
;NLEDDQANCRKYWWRNLLYFNNLVTNPESCYSESWYLANDMQFFVLSPVLIYPLWRFKLIGMGTTCLAAIASMVVPAVLTHQMELAPTMVYSMPLKDYFSVYYIKPWNRFGAYVVGIILGYILYL
;
A
#
# COMPACT_ATOMS: atom_id res chain seq x y z
N ASN A 1 -4.94 14.44 22.56
CA ASN A 1 -4.93 14.11 23.99
C ASN A 1 -3.96 12.97 24.20
N LEU A 2 -2.82 13.23 24.85
CA LEU A 2 -1.74 12.26 25.03
C LEU A 2 -2.20 10.98 25.79
N GLU A 3 -3.19 11.12 26.67
CA GLU A 3 -3.76 9.98 27.43
C GLU A 3 -4.53 9.01 26.52
N ASP A 4 -5.28 9.54 25.55
CA ASP A 4 -6.02 8.74 24.57
C ASP A 4 -5.06 7.99 23.64
N ASP A 5 -3.97 8.63 23.22
CA ASP A 5 -2.94 8.02 22.37
C ASP A 5 -2.25 6.85 23.08
N GLN A 6 -1.93 6.99 24.38
CA GLN A 6 -1.35 5.90 25.17
C GLN A 6 -2.32 4.74 25.39
N ALA A 7 -3.61 5.01 25.61
CA ALA A 7 -4.62 3.96 25.74
C ALA A 7 -4.81 3.19 24.42
N ASN A 8 -4.84 3.89 23.29
CA ASN A 8 -4.90 3.30 21.96
C ASN A 8 -3.65 2.45 21.65
N CYS A 9 -2.47 2.94 22.02
CA CYS A 9 -1.22 2.19 21.90
C CYS A 9 -1.25 0.87 22.68
N ARG A 10 -1.66 0.89 23.95
CA ARG A 10 -1.75 -0.33 24.77
C ARG A 10 -2.76 -1.34 24.23
N LYS A 11 -3.81 -0.89 23.55
CA LYS A 11 -4.86 -1.76 22.99
C LYS A 11 -4.50 -2.30 21.60
N TYR A 12 -3.78 -1.53 20.78
CA TYR A 12 -3.56 -1.86 19.36
C TYR A 12 -2.10 -2.02 18.94
N TRP A 13 -1.14 -2.09 19.88
CA TRP A 13 0.28 -2.32 19.58
C TRP A 13 0.51 -3.54 18.66
N TRP A 14 -0.25 -4.62 18.88
CA TRP A 14 -0.18 -5.86 18.10
C TRP A 14 -0.46 -5.63 16.61
N ARG A 15 -1.22 -4.58 16.27
CA ARG A 15 -1.50 -4.21 14.88
C ARG A 15 -0.33 -3.68 14.09
N ASN A 16 0.54 -2.94 14.79
CA ASN A 16 1.80 -2.49 14.21
C ASN A 16 2.79 -3.66 14.12
N LEU A 17 2.77 -4.59 15.09
CA LEU A 17 3.67 -5.73 15.08
C LEU A 17 3.39 -6.71 13.92
N LEU A 18 2.12 -7.02 13.62
CA LEU A 18 1.80 -7.90 12.47
C LEU A 18 1.54 -7.13 11.16
N TYR A 19 1.79 -5.81 11.11
CA TYR A 19 1.73 -5.00 9.89
C TYR A 19 0.38 -4.99 9.14
N PHE A 20 -0.74 -4.88 9.85
CA PHE A 20 -2.09 -4.74 9.25
C PHE A 20 -2.82 -3.47 9.72
N ASN A 21 -2.07 -2.57 10.35
CA ASN A 21 -2.50 -1.22 10.75
C ASN A 21 -2.94 -0.32 9.56
N ASN A 22 -2.48 -0.58 8.34
CA ASN A 22 -2.86 0.16 7.13
C ASN A 22 -4.17 -0.36 6.48
N LEU A 23 -4.51 -1.64 6.70
CA LEU A 23 -5.71 -2.27 6.15
C LEU A 23 -6.95 -1.92 6.98
N VAL A 24 -6.81 -1.93 8.31
CA VAL A 24 -7.90 -1.60 9.22
C VAL A 24 -8.00 -0.08 9.35
N THR A 25 -8.98 0.52 8.66
CA THR A 25 -9.34 1.93 8.78
C THR A 25 -9.68 2.23 10.24
N ASN A 26 -8.78 2.91 10.97
CA ASN A 26 -9.07 3.35 12.33
C ASN A 26 -8.47 4.72 12.61
N PRO A 27 -9.22 5.61 13.26
CA PRO A 27 -8.72 6.90 13.74
C PRO A 27 -7.76 6.76 14.95
N GLU A 28 -7.56 5.54 15.47
CA GLU A 28 -6.84 5.21 16.71
C GLU A 28 -5.46 4.57 16.43
N SER A 29 -4.67 5.14 15.51
CA SER A 29 -3.32 4.65 15.24
C SER A 29 -2.34 5.12 16.33
N CYS A 30 -1.70 4.16 17.00
CA CYS A 30 -0.66 4.43 18.01
C CYS A 30 0.57 5.17 17.46
N TYR A 31 0.95 4.88 16.23
CA TYR A 31 2.10 5.49 15.58
C TYR A 31 1.75 5.85 14.15
N SER A 32 1.55 7.14 13.89
CA SER A 32 1.02 7.64 12.62
C SER A 32 1.89 7.35 11.41
N GLU A 33 3.17 7.02 11.57
CA GLU A 33 4.07 6.68 10.44
C GLU A 33 4.21 5.17 10.22
N SER A 34 3.66 4.33 11.11
CA SER A 34 3.82 2.87 11.04
C SER A 34 3.11 2.22 9.83
N TRP A 35 2.18 2.92 9.19
CA TRP A 35 1.47 2.40 8.01
C TRP A 35 2.42 2.20 6.82
N TYR A 36 3.47 3.01 6.71
CA TYR A 36 4.46 2.89 5.64
C TYR A 36 5.30 1.63 5.82
N LEU A 37 5.75 1.35 7.04
CA LEU A 37 6.49 0.13 7.35
C LEU A 37 5.66 -1.13 7.11
N ALA A 38 4.36 -1.08 7.41
CA ALA A 38 3.44 -2.17 7.11
C ALA A 38 3.26 -2.41 5.61
N ASN A 39 3.18 -1.32 4.85
CA ASN A 39 3.11 -1.39 3.39
C ASN A 39 4.37 -2.07 2.81
N ASP A 40 5.55 -1.70 3.28
CA ASP A 40 6.82 -2.29 2.82
C ASP A 40 6.91 -3.77 3.14
N MET A 41 6.52 -4.18 4.36
CA MET A 41 6.52 -5.60 4.73
C MET A 41 5.53 -6.41 3.89
N GLN A 42 4.32 -5.88 3.64
CA GLN A 42 3.33 -6.53 2.79
C GLN A 42 3.87 -6.74 1.37
N PHE A 43 4.53 -5.72 0.81
CA PHE A 43 5.10 -5.81 -0.53
C PHE A 43 6.28 -6.78 -0.58
N PHE A 44 7.12 -6.79 0.44
CA PHE A 44 8.20 -7.75 0.58
C PHE A 44 7.69 -9.20 0.58
N VAL A 45 6.61 -9.47 1.32
CA VAL A 45 5.96 -10.79 1.37
C VAL A 45 5.32 -11.16 0.02
N LEU A 46 4.76 -10.18 -0.72
CA LEU A 46 4.18 -10.41 -2.05
C LEU A 46 5.23 -10.58 -3.16
N SER A 47 6.45 -10.08 -2.94
CA SER A 47 7.52 -10.08 -3.95
C SER A 47 7.86 -11.45 -4.54
N PRO A 48 7.93 -12.57 -3.77
CA PRO A 48 8.28 -13.86 -4.34
C PRO A 48 7.20 -14.37 -5.29
N VAL A 49 5.93 -13.95 -5.10
CA VAL A 49 4.82 -14.31 -5.99
C VAL A 49 4.99 -13.70 -7.38
N LEU A 50 5.66 -12.55 -7.48
CA LEU A 50 5.98 -11.92 -8.76
C LEU A 50 7.33 -12.39 -9.32
N ILE A 51 8.34 -12.50 -8.45
CA ILE A 51 9.72 -12.83 -8.85
C ILE A 51 9.85 -14.31 -9.25
N TYR A 52 9.23 -15.25 -8.53
CA TYR A 52 9.38 -16.68 -8.81
C TYR A 52 8.84 -17.07 -10.19
N PRO A 53 7.63 -16.63 -10.62
CA PRO A 53 7.17 -16.86 -11.99
C PRO A 53 8.04 -16.17 -13.05
N LEU A 54 8.58 -14.97 -12.79
CA LEU A 54 9.52 -14.30 -13.70
C LEU A 54 10.78 -15.13 -13.93
N TRP A 55 11.33 -15.73 -12.86
CA TRP A 55 12.52 -16.56 -12.93
C TRP A 55 12.26 -17.91 -13.61
N ARG A 56 11.18 -18.61 -13.24
CA ARG A 56 10.93 -19.99 -13.69
C ARG A 56 10.14 -20.11 -14.99
N PHE A 57 9.22 -19.18 -15.25
CA PHE A 57 8.23 -19.22 -16.32
C PHE A 57 8.06 -17.83 -16.96
N LYS A 58 9.08 -17.36 -17.70
CA LYS A 58 9.16 -16.00 -18.26
C LYS A 58 7.84 -15.46 -18.83
N LEU A 59 7.09 -16.25 -19.61
CA LEU A 59 5.82 -15.81 -20.20
C LEU A 59 4.74 -15.53 -19.13
N ILE A 60 4.60 -16.43 -18.16
CA ILE A 60 3.65 -16.28 -17.04
C ILE A 60 4.09 -15.13 -16.14
N GLY A 61 5.39 -15.06 -15.81
CA GLY A 61 5.93 -13.99 -14.98
C GLY A 61 5.80 -12.59 -15.60
N MET A 62 6.03 -12.46 -16.90
CA MET A 62 5.74 -11.20 -17.61
C MET A 62 4.24 -10.88 -17.56
N GLY A 63 3.38 -11.87 -17.79
CA GLY A 63 1.92 -11.70 -17.71
C GLY A 63 1.46 -11.21 -16.33
N THR A 64 1.92 -11.86 -15.24
CA THR A 64 1.57 -11.47 -13.87
C THR A 64 2.11 -10.09 -13.50
N THR A 65 3.32 -9.75 -13.96
CA THR A 65 3.93 -8.44 -13.67
C THR A 65 3.24 -7.32 -14.44
N CYS A 66 2.88 -7.54 -15.71
CA CYS A 66 2.09 -6.60 -16.50
C CYS A 66 0.70 -6.40 -15.89
N LEU A 67 0.04 -7.48 -15.46
CA LEU A 67 -1.26 -7.39 -14.77
C LEU A 67 -1.15 -6.58 -13.47
N ALA A 68 -0.10 -6.83 -12.66
CA ALA A 68 0.18 -6.07 -11.45
C ALA A 68 0.42 -4.57 -11.73
N ALA A 69 1.16 -4.25 -12.80
CA ALA A 69 1.40 -2.87 -13.22
C ALA A 69 0.08 -2.17 -13.62
N ILE A 70 -0.73 -2.82 -14.47
CA ILE A 70 -2.04 -2.28 -14.87
C ILE A 70 -2.95 -2.09 -13.64
N ALA A 71 -3.03 -3.09 -12.77
CA ALA A 71 -3.83 -3.00 -11.54
C ALA A 71 -3.38 -1.83 -10.65
N SER A 72 -2.06 -1.59 -10.55
CA SER A 72 -1.52 -0.48 -9.77
C SER A 72 -1.87 0.91 -10.31
N MET A 73 -2.25 1.02 -11.58
CA MET A 73 -2.72 2.26 -12.20
C MET A 73 -4.24 2.38 -12.18
N VAL A 74 -4.94 1.28 -12.47
CA VAL A 74 -6.41 1.24 -12.55
C VAL A 74 -7.04 1.41 -11.18
N VAL A 75 -6.52 0.76 -10.13
CA VAL A 75 -7.12 0.83 -8.79
C VAL A 75 -7.13 2.28 -8.24
N PRO A 76 -6.01 3.03 -8.24
CA PRO A 76 -6.04 4.44 -7.81
C PRO A 76 -6.93 5.31 -8.70
N ALA A 77 -6.96 5.07 -10.01
CA ALA A 77 -7.79 5.82 -10.94
C ALA A 77 -9.29 5.62 -10.65
N VAL A 78 -9.73 4.38 -10.46
CA VAL A 78 -11.13 4.04 -10.13
C VAL A 78 -11.50 4.61 -8.76
N LEU A 79 -10.63 4.48 -7.76
CA LEU A 79 -10.87 5.02 -6.43
C LEU A 79 -10.97 6.56 -6.43
N THR A 80 -10.08 7.24 -7.17
CA THR A 80 -10.13 8.70 -7.33
C THR A 80 -11.44 9.15 -7.95
N HIS A 81 -11.91 8.43 -8.98
CA HIS A 81 -13.17 8.74 -9.66
C HIS A 81 -14.39 8.49 -8.76
N GLN A 82 -14.44 7.37 -8.03
CA GLN A 82 -15.58 7.02 -7.18
C GLN A 82 -15.71 7.91 -5.95
N MET A 83 -14.59 8.38 -5.39
CA MET A 83 -14.58 9.21 -4.19
C MET A 83 -14.54 10.72 -4.49
N GLU A 84 -14.72 11.11 -5.76
CA GLU A 84 -14.70 12.52 -6.22
C GLU A 84 -13.47 13.29 -5.69
N LEU A 85 -12.33 12.61 -5.63
CA LEU A 85 -11.13 13.18 -5.04
C LEU A 85 -10.50 14.19 -6.00
N ALA A 86 -10.32 15.42 -5.52
CA ALA A 86 -9.52 16.41 -6.23
C ALA A 86 -8.09 15.88 -6.44
N PRO A 87 -7.45 16.21 -7.57
CA PRO A 87 -6.06 15.82 -7.84
C PRO A 87 -5.05 16.43 -6.84
N THR A 88 -5.49 17.39 -6.02
CA THR A 88 -4.71 18.00 -4.96
C THR A 88 -5.32 17.74 -3.59
N MET A 89 -4.44 17.47 -2.61
CA MET A 89 -4.79 17.20 -1.20
C MET A 89 -5.51 18.37 -0.51
N VAL A 90 -5.50 19.56 -1.12
CA VAL A 90 -5.95 20.83 -0.55
C VAL A 90 -7.45 21.09 -0.82
N TYR A 91 -8.02 20.48 -1.87
CA TYR A 91 -9.40 20.71 -2.31
C TYR A 91 -10.30 19.48 -2.24
N SER A 92 -9.81 18.39 -1.66
CA SER A 92 -10.56 17.14 -1.48
C SER A 92 -11.22 17.08 -0.08
N MET A 93 -11.91 15.96 0.19
CA MET A 93 -12.55 15.60 1.47
C MET A 93 -11.71 16.00 2.72
N PRO A 94 -12.32 16.08 3.92
CA PRO A 94 -11.57 16.39 5.14
C PRO A 94 -10.29 15.55 5.27
N LEU A 95 -9.17 16.21 5.56
CA LEU A 95 -7.83 15.61 5.54
C LEU A 95 -7.75 14.27 6.29
N LYS A 96 -8.44 14.19 7.44
CA LYS A 96 -8.51 12.97 8.26
C LYS A 96 -9.12 11.78 7.52
N ASP A 97 -10.19 12.02 6.76
CA ASP A 97 -10.90 10.98 6.03
C ASP A 97 -10.12 10.59 4.77
N TYR A 98 -9.49 11.56 4.10
CA TYR A 98 -8.57 11.30 2.99
C TYR A 98 -7.43 10.38 3.42
N PHE A 99 -6.81 10.68 4.56
CA PHE A 99 -5.72 9.88 5.08
C PHE A 99 -6.18 8.46 5.43
N SER A 100 -7.31 8.32 6.11
CA SER A 100 -7.80 7.02 6.59
C SER A 100 -8.32 6.11 5.48
N VAL A 101 -9.01 6.68 4.48
CA VAL A 101 -9.72 5.90 3.45
C VAL A 101 -8.87 5.71 2.20
N TYR A 102 -8.01 6.66 1.85
CA TYR A 102 -7.28 6.65 0.59
C TYR A 102 -5.75 6.61 0.76
N TYR A 103 -5.18 7.51 1.54
CA TYR A 103 -3.73 7.75 1.52
C TYR A 103 -2.90 6.59 2.09
N ILE A 104 -3.30 6.05 3.24
CA ILE A 104 -2.55 5.00 3.95
C ILE A 104 -2.74 3.62 3.30
N LYS A 105 -3.60 3.51 2.29
CA LYS A 105 -3.96 2.22 1.72
C LYS A 105 -2.87 1.69 0.77
N PRO A 106 -2.56 0.39 0.83
CA PRO A 106 -1.40 -0.17 0.12
C PRO A 106 -1.56 -0.16 -1.40
N TRP A 107 -2.79 -0.29 -1.92
CA TRP A 107 -3.06 -0.33 -3.37
C TRP A 107 -2.60 0.92 -4.13
N ASN A 108 -2.54 2.08 -3.48
CA ASN A 108 -2.08 3.32 -4.09
C ASN A 108 -0.55 3.45 -4.18
N ARG A 109 0.19 2.56 -3.51
CA ARG A 109 1.66 2.59 -3.41
C ARG A 109 2.34 1.43 -4.12
N PHE A 110 1.59 0.39 -4.45
CA PHE A 110 2.14 -0.84 -5.03
C PHE A 110 2.83 -0.63 -6.38
N GLY A 111 2.44 0.38 -7.16
CA GLY A 111 3.03 0.65 -8.48
C GLY A 111 4.54 0.88 -8.44
N ALA A 112 5.05 1.62 -7.46
CA ALA A 112 6.50 1.83 -7.30
C ALA A 112 7.26 0.52 -7.06
N TYR A 113 6.62 -0.41 -6.35
CA TYR A 113 7.19 -1.74 -6.08
C TYR A 113 7.29 -2.58 -7.36
N VAL A 114 6.23 -2.57 -8.17
CA VAL A 114 6.21 -3.27 -9.47
C VAL A 114 7.29 -2.73 -10.41
N VAL A 115 7.49 -1.40 -10.46
CA VAL A 115 8.58 -0.79 -11.24
C VAL A 115 9.95 -1.27 -10.77
N GLY A 116 10.17 -1.36 -9.46
CA GLY A 116 11.40 -1.92 -8.88
C GLY A 116 11.65 -3.37 -9.29
N ILE A 117 10.61 -4.22 -9.30
CA ILE A 117 10.72 -5.62 -9.75
C ILE A 117 11.07 -5.69 -11.25
N ILE A 118 10.41 -4.87 -12.09
CA ILE A 118 10.68 -4.82 -13.53
C ILE A 118 12.15 -4.40 -13.76
N LEU A 119 12.61 -3.34 -13.08
CA LEU A 119 13.99 -2.89 -13.18
C LEU A 119 14.98 -3.97 -12.73
N GLY A 120 14.71 -4.63 -11.61
CA GLY A 120 15.53 -5.74 -11.11
C GLY A 120 15.62 -6.90 -12.11
N TYR A 121 14.51 -7.21 -12.80
CA TYR A 121 14.51 -8.21 -13.86
C TYR A 121 15.31 -7.76 -15.09
N ILE A 122 15.20 -6.49 -15.50
CA ILE A 122 16.00 -5.94 -16.61
C ILE A 122 17.50 -5.99 -16.30
N LEU A 123 17.90 -5.69 -15.06
CA LEU A 123 19.30 -5.75 -14.63
C LEU A 123 19.82 -7.19 -14.49
N TYR A 124 18.94 -8.16 -14.27
CA TYR A 124 19.30 -9.58 -14.21
C TYR A 124 19.54 -10.20 -15.61
N LEU A 125 18.84 -9.69 -16.63
CA LEU A 125 18.99 -10.12 -18.02
C LEU A 125 20.37 -9.77 -18.58
#